data_AF-A0A1V4ZXY2-F1
#
_entry.id   AF-A0A1V4ZXY2-F1
#
_cell.length_a   1.000
_cell.length_b   1.000
_cell.length_c   1.000
_cell.angle_alpha   90.00
_cell.angle_beta   90.00
_cell.angle_gamma   90.00
#
_symmetry.space_group_name_H-M   'P 1'
#
loop_
_entity.id
_entity.type
_entity.pdbx_description
1 polymer ?
#
loop_
_entity_poly.entity_id
_entity_poly.type
_entity_poly.pdbx_seq_one_letter_code
_entity_poly.pdbx_strand_id
1 'polypeptide(L)'
;MDKQDFEAIINKSKDITSFMQMNPLEGVTTCFGVRTASNPNYLVRALYEMYEANLDRKLANKAMRKLFRSVGQGSVGLDKLLKKLGMNLKPEEFLMLVFTLQHQQGWGAPLELVEAGEKRIVVRCKKTFESEVLKDWKMPVCGIHQGWIEGVLKAVTGKTWFCLEKSCHANGDPYCEFVADQVEPSWKFKAEAVVKGESAITEFIEHKPLEGKIQLIDEPVVMMPRFIFTSMTQSLKKTMGEAPASGVNYRAYMDMGKENVEHYKKMGITNPNTLADMAFAFYSQMGWFRIIKTEWNEAEKTKTITLEHTVESESIGNTGKNVCFCTAGLLAGIVEGAFGIKVQGKEVSCRSKGDTHCVFQIKNRGGDA
;
A
#
# COMPACT_ATOMS: atom_id res chain seq x y z
N MET A 1 -10.07 -11.60 35.43
CA MET A 1 -11.32 -12.00 34.76
C MET A 1 -11.33 -13.50 34.67
N ASP A 2 -12.49 -14.08 34.95
CA ASP A 2 -12.77 -15.49 34.72
C ASP A 2 -13.73 -15.66 33.53
N LYS A 3 -14.15 -16.90 33.28
CA LYS A 3 -15.10 -17.24 32.22
C LYS A 3 -16.44 -16.52 32.39
N GLN A 4 -16.94 -16.41 33.62
CA GLN A 4 -18.26 -15.84 33.92
C GLN A 4 -18.26 -14.34 33.60
N ASP A 5 -17.16 -13.65 33.88
CA ASP A 5 -16.97 -12.25 33.48
C ASP A 5 -17.09 -12.06 31.96
N PHE A 6 -16.42 -12.89 31.17
CA PHE A 6 -16.48 -12.79 29.70
C PHE A 6 -17.89 -13.11 29.18
N GLU A 7 -18.54 -14.15 29.70
CA GLU A 7 -19.91 -14.51 29.33
C GLU A 7 -20.90 -13.39 29.67
N ALA A 8 -20.74 -12.76 30.83
CA ALA A 8 -21.55 -11.63 31.27
C ALA A 8 -21.35 -10.36 30.41
N ILE A 9 -20.15 -10.15 29.87
CA ILE A 9 -19.89 -9.05 28.92
C ILE A 9 -20.52 -9.36 27.56
N ILE A 10 -20.36 -10.60 27.06
CA ILE A 10 -20.91 -11.03 25.76
C ILE A 10 -22.45 -10.93 25.77
N ASN A 11 -23.09 -11.32 26.87
CA ASN A 11 -24.55 -11.25 27.01
C ASN A 11 -25.07 -9.86 27.44
N LYS A 12 -24.17 -8.86 27.58
CA LYS A 12 -24.47 -7.48 27.98
C LYS A 12 -25.09 -7.33 29.37
N SER A 13 -24.93 -8.31 30.25
CA SER A 13 -25.36 -8.22 31.67
C SER A 13 -24.34 -7.50 32.56
N LYS A 14 -23.10 -7.34 32.08
CA LYS A 14 -22.02 -6.64 32.78
C LYS A 14 -21.20 -5.79 31.80
N ASP A 15 -20.74 -4.64 32.26
CA ASP A 15 -19.78 -3.78 31.56
C ASP A 15 -18.36 -3.89 32.17
N ILE A 16 -17.39 -3.19 31.57
CA ILE A 16 -15.99 -3.30 31.99
C ILE A 16 -15.63 -2.36 33.15
N THR A 17 -16.57 -1.56 33.67
CA THR A 17 -16.29 -0.47 34.63
C THR A 17 -15.56 -0.98 35.87
N SER A 18 -15.98 -2.13 36.41
CA SER A 18 -15.34 -2.74 37.59
C SER A 18 -13.90 -3.20 37.36
N PHE A 19 -13.44 -3.26 36.10
CA PHE A 19 -12.09 -3.66 35.72
C PHE A 19 -11.20 -2.48 35.32
N MET A 20 -11.72 -1.25 35.35
CA MET A 20 -10.97 -0.03 35.12
C MET A 20 -10.55 0.57 36.46
N GLN A 21 -9.24 0.71 36.67
CA GLN A 21 -8.70 1.27 37.90
C GLN A 21 -7.70 2.37 37.57
N MET A 22 -7.67 3.42 38.38
CA MET A 22 -6.75 4.53 38.24
C MET A 22 -6.15 4.86 39.60
N ASN A 23 -4.82 4.87 39.68
CA ASN A 23 -4.04 5.36 40.81
C ASN A 23 -3.25 6.60 40.35
N PRO A 24 -3.78 7.82 40.58
CA PRO A 24 -3.13 9.05 40.15
C PRO A 24 -1.77 9.31 40.81
N LEU A 25 -1.60 8.88 42.07
CA LEU A 25 -0.36 9.10 42.82
C LEU A 25 0.82 8.30 42.24
N GLU A 26 0.54 7.12 41.70
CA GLU A 26 1.54 6.27 41.03
C GLU A 26 1.58 6.50 39.51
N GLY A 27 0.66 7.30 38.96
CA GLY A 27 0.52 7.49 37.51
C GLY A 27 0.12 6.20 36.78
N VAL A 28 -0.63 5.30 37.43
CA VAL A 28 -1.00 3.99 36.89
C VAL A 28 -2.49 3.94 36.58
N THR A 29 -2.82 3.62 35.34
CA THR A 29 -4.17 3.19 34.94
C THR A 29 -4.12 1.75 34.48
N THR A 30 -5.08 0.93 34.91
CA THR A 30 -5.20 -0.46 34.47
C THR A 30 -6.60 -0.75 33.92
N CYS A 31 -6.65 -1.64 32.93
CA CYS A 31 -7.87 -2.25 32.45
C CYS A 31 -7.65 -3.77 32.47
N PHE A 32 -8.53 -4.50 33.16
CA PHE A 32 -8.38 -5.96 33.37
C PHE A 32 -7.06 -6.35 34.06
N GLY A 33 -6.53 -5.48 34.93
CA GLY A 33 -5.24 -5.69 35.61
C GLY A 33 -4.02 -5.46 34.71
N VAL A 34 -4.20 -5.10 33.45
CA VAL A 34 -3.12 -4.73 32.52
C VAL A 34 -2.95 -3.23 32.52
N ARG A 35 -1.70 -2.75 32.63
CA ARG A 35 -1.39 -1.32 32.49
C ARG A 35 -1.86 -0.82 31.13
N THR A 36 -2.61 0.26 31.13
CA THR A 36 -3.16 0.89 29.93
C THR A 36 -2.91 2.39 29.93
N ALA A 37 -2.85 2.97 28.75
CA ALA A 37 -2.73 4.41 28.55
C ALA A 37 -3.91 4.89 27.71
N SER A 38 -4.38 6.12 27.99
CA SER A 38 -5.40 6.75 27.17
C SER A 38 -4.86 7.06 25.78
N ASN A 39 -5.66 6.82 24.75
CA ASN A 39 -5.41 7.27 23.38
C ASN A 39 -6.32 8.46 23.08
N PRO A 40 -5.90 9.69 23.42
CA PRO A 40 -6.73 10.87 23.20
C PRO A 40 -6.87 11.20 21.71
N ASN A 41 -7.99 11.82 21.35
CA ASN A 41 -8.33 12.17 19.96
C ASN A 41 -7.22 12.96 19.24
N TYR A 42 -6.50 13.85 19.93
CA TYR A 42 -5.40 14.62 19.34
C TYR A 42 -4.20 13.73 18.96
N LEU A 43 -3.92 12.66 19.72
CA LEU A 43 -2.84 11.72 19.40
C LEU A 43 -3.21 10.93 18.15
N VAL A 44 -4.46 10.48 18.06
CA VAL A 44 -4.98 9.80 16.87
C VAL A 44 -4.86 10.70 15.65
N ARG A 45 -5.32 11.96 15.74
CA ARG A 45 -5.21 12.93 14.65
C ARG A 45 -3.76 13.16 14.23
N ALA A 46 -2.85 13.33 15.19
CA ALA A 46 -1.43 13.52 14.92
C ALA A 46 -0.79 12.34 14.17
N LEU A 47 -1.21 11.09 14.45
CA LEU A 47 -0.71 9.92 13.71
C LEU A 47 -1.11 9.97 12.23
N TYR A 48 -2.34 10.40 11.93
CA TYR A 48 -2.80 10.56 10.55
C TYR A 48 -2.10 11.72 9.84
N GLU A 49 -1.99 12.88 10.51
CA GLU A 49 -1.35 14.07 9.97
C GLU A 49 0.16 13.84 9.72
N MET A 50 0.84 13.03 10.55
CA MET A 50 2.22 12.62 10.34
C MET A 50 2.40 11.89 8.99
N TYR A 51 1.48 10.99 8.65
CA TYR A 51 1.50 10.32 7.35
C TYR A 51 1.06 11.26 6.22
N GLU A 52 0.02 12.09 6.42
CA GLU A 52 -0.45 13.09 5.44
C GLU A 52 0.64 14.13 5.10
N ALA A 53 1.56 14.43 6.02
CA ALA A 53 2.65 15.36 5.72
C ALA A 53 3.56 14.87 4.57
N ASN A 54 3.63 13.56 4.35
CA ASN A 54 4.50 12.93 3.35
C ASN A 54 3.72 12.14 2.28
N LEU A 55 2.42 11.94 2.48
CA LEU A 55 1.52 11.14 1.65
C LEU A 55 0.21 11.90 1.44
N ASP A 56 -0.64 11.52 0.48
CA ASP A 56 -2.01 12.04 0.48
C ASP A 56 -2.87 11.40 1.59
N ARG A 57 -4.04 11.99 1.90
CA ARG A 57 -4.98 11.50 2.93
C ARG A 57 -5.41 10.04 2.73
N LYS A 58 -5.59 9.59 1.48
CA LYS A 58 -5.98 8.21 1.18
C LYS A 58 -4.84 7.25 1.53
N LEU A 59 -3.61 7.62 1.23
CA LEU A 59 -2.42 6.85 1.56
C LEU A 59 -2.12 6.89 3.08
N ALA A 60 -2.34 8.02 3.74
CA ALA A 60 -2.22 8.14 5.19
C ALA A 60 -3.17 7.17 5.92
N ASN A 61 -4.43 7.10 5.49
CA ASN A 61 -5.41 6.16 6.05
C ASN A 61 -4.95 4.69 5.93
N LYS A 62 -4.33 4.33 4.80
CA LYS A 62 -3.80 2.97 4.57
C LYS A 62 -2.56 2.67 5.40
N ALA A 63 -1.69 3.67 5.59
CA ALA A 63 -0.54 3.51 6.48
C ALA A 63 -0.98 3.18 7.91
N MET A 64 -2.05 3.83 8.39
CA MET A 64 -2.66 3.53 9.69
C MET A 64 -3.24 2.11 9.76
N ARG A 65 -3.90 1.64 8.69
CA ARG A 65 -4.33 0.24 8.57
C ARG A 65 -3.17 -0.75 8.68
N LYS A 66 -2.06 -0.51 7.99
CA LYS A 66 -0.88 -1.39 8.09
C LYS A 66 -0.33 -1.44 9.51
N LEU A 67 -0.21 -0.30 10.17
CA LEU A 67 0.28 -0.21 11.55
C LEU A 67 -0.62 -1.01 12.52
N PHE A 68 -1.94 -0.81 12.42
CA PHE A 68 -2.89 -1.45 13.34
C PHE A 68 -3.19 -2.92 13.02
N ARG A 69 -2.81 -3.41 11.83
CA ARG A 69 -2.78 -4.85 11.57
C ARG A 69 -1.86 -5.59 12.55
N SER A 70 -0.69 -5.04 12.85
CA SER A 70 0.22 -5.62 13.86
C SER A 70 -0.36 -5.54 15.27
N VAL A 71 -1.05 -4.45 15.61
CA VAL A 71 -1.77 -4.32 16.89
C VAL A 71 -2.83 -5.41 17.03
N GLY A 72 -3.62 -5.64 15.98
CA GLY A 72 -4.65 -6.67 15.98
C GLY A 72 -4.11 -8.09 16.15
N GLN A 73 -2.93 -8.39 15.61
CA GLN A 73 -2.27 -9.69 15.80
C GLN A 73 -1.93 -9.97 17.28
N GLY A 74 -1.75 -8.92 18.09
CA GLY A 74 -1.57 -9.04 19.54
C GLY A 74 -2.76 -9.71 20.26
N SER A 75 -3.94 -9.75 19.64
CA SER A 75 -5.14 -10.41 20.18
C SER A 75 -4.96 -11.92 20.37
N VAL A 76 -3.91 -12.52 19.81
CA VAL A 76 -3.52 -13.92 20.09
C VAL A 76 -3.37 -14.22 21.58
N GLY A 77 -2.96 -13.23 22.39
CA GLY A 77 -2.87 -13.39 23.84
C GLY A 77 -4.25 -13.60 24.48
N LEU A 78 -5.22 -12.79 24.09
CA LEU A 78 -6.61 -12.92 24.55
C LEU A 78 -7.25 -14.22 24.06
N ASP A 79 -7.04 -14.60 22.80
CA ASP A 79 -7.53 -15.87 22.25
C ASP A 79 -7.01 -17.08 23.05
N LYS A 80 -5.71 -17.11 23.36
CA LYS A 80 -5.12 -18.15 24.21
C LYS A 80 -5.71 -18.17 25.62
N LEU A 81 -5.94 -17.00 26.21
CA LEU A 81 -6.56 -16.90 27.54
C LEU A 81 -7.97 -17.47 27.54
N LEU A 82 -8.81 -17.08 26.57
CA LEU A 82 -10.18 -17.57 26.44
C LEU A 82 -10.22 -19.10 26.25
N LYS A 83 -9.36 -19.63 25.38
CA LYS A 83 -9.21 -21.09 25.20
C LYS A 83 -8.83 -21.80 26.50
N LYS A 84 -7.91 -21.25 27.28
CA LYS A 84 -7.53 -21.78 28.60
C LYS A 84 -8.70 -21.76 29.60
N LEU A 85 -9.58 -20.77 29.50
CA LEU A 85 -10.81 -20.66 30.28
C LEU A 85 -11.94 -21.56 29.73
N GLY A 86 -11.71 -22.33 28.66
CA GLY A 86 -12.71 -23.21 28.06
C GLY A 86 -13.73 -22.48 27.18
N MET A 87 -13.37 -21.31 26.66
CA MET A 87 -14.17 -20.54 25.71
C MET A 87 -13.55 -20.63 24.31
N ASN A 88 -14.17 -21.41 23.44
CA ASN A 88 -13.75 -21.57 22.04
C ASN A 88 -14.71 -20.79 21.15
N LEU A 89 -14.44 -19.50 20.99
CA LEU A 89 -15.24 -18.60 20.16
C LEU A 89 -14.93 -18.82 18.68
N LYS A 90 -15.95 -18.72 17.84
CA LYS A 90 -15.78 -18.61 16.38
C LYS A 90 -15.09 -17.29 16.03
N PRO A 91 -14.47 -17.17 14.82
CA PRO A 91 -13.76 -15.95 14.43
C PRO A 91 -14.59 -14.67 14.55
N GLU A 92 -15.86 -14.70 14.12
CA GLU A 92 -16.80 -13.60 14.22
C GLU A 92 -17.16 -13.27 15.68
N GLU A 93 -17.36 -14.28 16.52
CA GLU A 93 -17.68 -14.10 17.95
C GLU A 93 -16.50 -13.50 18.70
N PHE A 94 -15.28 -13.96 18.41
CA PHE A 94 -14.06 -13.41 18.98
C PHE A 94 -13.83 -11.95 18.55
N LEU A 95 -14.03 -11.66 17.26
CA LEU A 95 -13.95 -10.29 16.72
C LEU A 95 -14.92 -9.37 17.46
N MET A 96 -16.18 -9.79 17.61
CA MET A 96 -17.20 -9.01 18.31
C MET A 96 -16.87 -8.82 19.79
N LEU A 97 -16.32 -9.82 20.48
CA LEU A 97 -15.85 -9.67 21.85
C LEU A 97 -14.73 -8.63 21.96
N VAL A 98 -13.70 -8.72 21.10
CA VAL A 98 -12.59 -7.75 21.07
C VAL A 98 -13.14 -6.34 20.96
N PHE A 99 -13.99 -6.07 19.95
CA PHE A 99 -14.54 -4.74 19.76
C PHE A 99 -15.57 -4.33 20.81
N THR A 100 -16.22 -5.29 21.48
CA THR A 100 -17.06 -5.01 22.66
C THR A 100 -16.24 -4.44 23.81
N LEU A 101 -15.12 -5.08 24.13
CA LEU A 101 -14.21 -4.60 25.18
C LEU A 101 -13.61 -3.22 24.84
N GLN A 102 -13.40 -2.94 23.55
CA GLN A 102 -12.76 -1.70 23.10
C GLN A 102 -13.75 -0.54 22.98
N HIS A 103 -14.98 -0.76 22.51
CA HIS A 103 -15.98 0.32 22.48
C HIS A 103 -16.24 0.85 23.89
N GLN A 104 -16.23 -0.03 24.91
CA GLN A 104 -16.43 0.36 26.30
C GLN A 104 -15.24 1.17 26.86
N GLN A 105 -14.09 1.13 26.18
CA GLN A 105 -12.92 1.99 26.45
C GLN A 105 -12.92 3.27 25.58
N GLY A 106 -13.99 3.53 24.82
CA GLY A 106 -14.14 4.75 24.02
C GLY A 106 -13.69 4.64 22.56
N TRP A 107 -13.46 3.45 22.02
CA TRP A 107 -13.03 3.24 20.62
C TRP A 107 -14.15 3.39 19.57
N GLY A 108 -15.26 4.03 19.92
CA GLY A 108 -16.40 4.27 19.02
C GLY A 108 -17.68 3.64 19.53
N ALA A 109 -18.68 3.63 18.66
CA ALA A 109 -19.97 2.98 18.93
C ALA A 109 -19.82 1.45 18.93
N PRO A 110 -20.74 0.72 19.57
CA PRO A 110 -20.77 -0.74 19.51
C PRO A 110 -20.79 -1.24 18.06
N LEU A 111 -20.00 -2.27 17.78
CA LEU A 111 -20.06 -2.98 16.51
C LEU A 111 -21.31 -3.88 16.47
N GLU A 112 -21.83 -4.05 15.27
CA GLU A 112 -22.91 -4.96 14.90
C GLU A 112 -22.40 -5.93 13.85
N LEU A 113 -22.66 -7.22 14.03
CA LEU A 113 -22.40 -8.24 13.03
C LEU A 113 -23.54 -8.22 12.00
N VAL A 114 -23.21 -7.99 10.73
CA VAL A 114 -24.17 -7.95 9.61
C VAL A 114 -24.18 -9.30 8.89
N GLU A 115 -23.00 -9.85 8.63
CA GLU A 115 -22.81 -11.12 7.92
C GLU A 115 -21.61 -11.87 8.52
N ALA A 116 -21.74 -13.19 8.67
CA ALA A 116 -20.63 -14.06 9.00
C ALA A 116 -20.68 -15.33 8.16
N GLY A 117 -19.57 -15.61 7.48
CA GLY A 117 -19.30 -16.83 6.74
C GLY A 117 -17.83 -17.20 6.82
N GLU A 118 -17.46 -18.36 6.28
CA GLU A 118 -16.09 -18.90 6.41
C GLU A 118 -15.02 -17.98 5.81
N LYS A 119 -15.36 -17.26 4.73
CA LYS A 119 -14.44 -16.40 3.97
C LYS A 119 -14.86 -14.94 3.93
N ARG A 120 -15.92 -14.55 4.62
CA ARG A 120 -16.45 -13.18 4.61
C ARG A 120 -17.08 -12.86 5.96
N ILE A 121 -16.72 -11.71 6.51
CA ILE A 121 -17.33 -11.14 7.71
C ILE A 121 -17.65 -9.68 7.40
N VAL A 122 -18.88 -9.26 7.67
CA VAL A 122 -19.32 -7.88 7.53
C VAL A 122 -19.76 -7.37 8.89
N VAL A 123 -19.14 -6.27 9.34
CA VAL A 123 -19.49 -5.59 10.58
C VAL A 123 -19.72 -4.12 10.33
N ARG A 124 -20.57 -3.49 11.12
CA ARG A 124 -20.80 -2.05 11.05
C ARG A 124 -20.92 -1.43 12.43
N CYS A 125 -20.75 -0.12 12.51
CA CYS A 125 -21.04 0.65 13.72
C CYS A 125 -21.50 2.05 13.34
N LYS A 126 -22.25 2.73 14.21
CA LYS A 126 -22.74 4.09 13.93
C LYS A 126 -21.60 5.07 13.65
N LYS A 127 -20.49 4.94 14.36
CA LYS A 127 -19.27 5.73 14.22
C LYS A 127 -18.10 5.06 14.92
N THR A 128 -16.92 5.14 14.34
CA THR A 128 -15.66 4.87 15.03
C THR A 128 -15.11 6.16 15.65
N PHE A 129 -14.18 6.06 16.60
CA PHE A 129 -13.46 7.26 17.08
C PHE A 129 -12.74 7.99 15.93
N GLU A 130 -12.17 7.26 14.96
CA GLU A 130 -11.48 7.84 13.79
C GLU A 130 -12.43 8.68 12.94
N SER A 131 -13.63 8.13 12.68
CA SER A 131 -14.64 8.80 11.85
C SER A 131 -15.19 10.07 12.49
N GLU A 132 -15.06 10.22 13.81
CA GLU A 132 -15.37 11.44 14.54
C GLU A 132 -14.21 12.42 14.48
N VAL A 133 -12.99 11.94 14.77
CA VAL A 133 -11.77 12.75 14.85
C VAL A 133 -11.39 13.38 13.51
N LEU A 134 -11.60 12.64 12.41
CA LEU A 134 -11.22 13.01 11.05
C LEU A 134 -12.44 13.33 10.18
N LYS A 135 -13.57 13.72 10.79
CA LYS A 135 -14.80 14.04 10.07
C LYS A 135 -14.61 15.14 9.03
N ASP A 136 -13.68 16.07 9.27
CA ASP A 136 -13.33 17.14 8.34
C ASP A 136 -12.66 16.66 7.05
N TRP A 137 -12.15 15.42 7.01
CA TRP A 137 -11.56 14.85 5.81
C TRP A 137 -12.58 14.49 4.73
N LYS A 138 -13.86 14.31 5.10
CA LYS A 138 -14.98 14.02 4.17
C LYS A 138 -14.68 12.86 3.22
N MET A 139 -14.16 11.78 3.78
CA MET A 139 -13.81 10.55 3.08
C MET A 139 -13.80 9.37 4.07
N PRO A 140 -13.71 8.11 3.60
CA PRO A 140 -13.43 6.98 4.47
C PRO A 140 -12.07 7.10 5.17
N VAL A 141 -12.06 6.98 6.50
CA VAL A 141 -10.91 7.27 7.38
C VAL A 141 -10.61 6.17 8.41
N CYS A 142 -11.38 5.08 8.44
CA CYS A 142 -11.28 4.08 9.52
C CYS A 142 -10.20 3.03 9.26
N GLY A 143 -8.99 3.48 8.95
CA GLY A 143 -7.82 2.66 8.69
C GLY A 143 -7.41 1.83 9.91
N ILE A 144 -7.44 2.40 11.11
CA ILE A 144 -7.16 1.69 12.37
C ILE A 144 -8.13 0.52 12.54
N HIS A 145 -9.45 0.75 12.42
CA HIS A 145 -10.42 -0.35 12.51
C HIS A 145 -10.21 -1.42 11.43
N GLN A 146 -9.98 -1.02 10.18
CA GLN A 146 -9.67 -1.97 9.10
C GLN A 146 -8.47 -2.86 9.46
N GLY A 147 -7.36 -2.24 9.88
CA GLY A 147 -6.13 -2.95 10.23
C GLY A 147 -6.34 -3.89 11.40
N TRP A 148 -7.01 -3.40 12.43
CA TRP A 148 -7.27 -4.18 13.63
C TRP A 148 -8.15 -5.41 13.34
N ILE A 149 -9.22 -5.25 12.56
CA ILE A 149 -10.08 -6.37 12.13
C ILE A 149 -9.24 -7.44 11.41
N GLU A 150 -8.38 -7.04 10.47
CA GLU A 150 -7.49 -7.98 9.77
C GLU A 150 -6.54 -8.71 10.72
N GLY A 151 -5.94 -7.97 11.65
CA GLY A 151 -5.00 -8.53 12.62
C GLY A 151 -5.66 -9.53 13.56
N VAL A 152 -6.86 -9.20 14.07
CA VAL A 152 -7.67 -10.08 14.92
C VAL A 152 -8.04 -11.35 14.18
N LEU A 153 -8.59 -11.24 12.97
CA LEU A 153 -9.00 -12.40 12.19
C LEU A 153 -7.81 -13.27 11.80
N LYS A 154 -6.67 -12.68 11.44
CA LYS A 154 -5.43 -13.43 11.20
C LYS A 154 -4.95 -14.16 12.45
N ALA A 155 -5.02 -13.55 13.63
CA ALA A 155 -4.59 -14.17 14.89
C ALA A 155 -5.37 -15.44 15.21
N VAL A 156 -6.70 -15.43 15.01
CA VAL A 156 -7.56 -16.56 15.41
C VAL A 156 -7.77 -17.60 14.31
N THR A 157 -7.62 -17.22 13.03
CA THR A 157 -7.80 -18.15 11.90
C THR A 157 -6.50 -18.65 11.30
N GLY A 158 -5.38 -17.98 11.55
CA GLY A 158 -4.10 -18.22 10.86
C GLY A 158 -4.10 -17.86 9.37
N LYS A 159 -5.23 -17.41 8.82
CA LYS A 159 -5.43 -17.07 7.41
C LYS A 159 -5.23 -15.57 7.19
N THR A 160 -4.99 -15.18 5.94
CA THR A 160 -4.91 -13.75 5.58
C THR A 160 -6.32 -13.20 5.30
N TRP A 161 -6.58 -12.02 5.85
CA TRP A 161 -7.85 -11.30 5.70
C TRP A 161 -7.57 -9.89 5.20
N PHE A 162 -8.47 -9.36 4.39
CA PHE A 162 -8.41 -8.00 3.87
C PHE A 162 -9.73 -7.30 4.16
N CYS A 163 -9.66 -6.21 4.93
CA CYS A 163 -10.81 -5.46 5.37
C CYS A 163 -10.95 -4.16 4.58
N LEU A 164 -12.08 -3.97 3.89
CA LEU A 164 -12.43 -2.75 3.18
C LEU A 164 -13.51 -2.00 3.95
N GLU A 165 -13.31 -0.70 4.13
CA GLU A 165 -14.36 0.22 4.56
C GLU A 165 -15.27 0.56 3.36
N LYS A 166 -16.55 0.22 3.43
CA LYS A 166 -17.54 0.44 2.35
C LYS A 166 -18.33 1.72 2.50
N SER A 167 -18.57 2.14 3.73
CA SER A 167 -19.21 3.41 4.09
C SER A 167 -18.56 3.96 5.34
N CYS A 168 -18.61 5.27 5.53
CA CYS A 168 -17.97 5.93 6.65
C CYS A 168 -18.77 7.13 7.17
N HIS A 169 -18.95 7.20 8.48
CA HIS A 169 -19.55 8.36 9.12
C HIS A 169 -18.81 9.68 8.80
N ALA A 170 -17.48 9.67 8.66
CA ALA A 170 -16.71 10.87 8.27
C ALA A 170 -17.04 11.34 6.85
N ASN A 171 -17.44 10.41 5.98
CA ASN A 171 -17.87 10.68 4.61
C ASN A 171 -19.34 11.15 4.52
N GLY A 172 -20.03 11.22 5.65
CA GLY A 172 -21.45 11.60 5.73
C GLY A 172 -22.42 10.41 5.70
N ASP A 173 -21.91 9.17 5.67
CA ASP A 173 -22.73 7.97 5.69
C ASP A 173 -23.35 7.74 7.09
N PRO A 174 -24.49 7.03 7.20
CA PRO A 174 -25.16 6.79 8.48
C PRO A 174 -24.40 5.86 9.44
N TYR A 175 -23.42 5.12 8.93
CA TYR A 175 -22.58 4.18 9.68
C TYR A 175 -21.22 4.01 9.00
N CYS A 176 -20.26 3.47 9.74
CA CYS A 176 -19.04 2.88 9.21
C CYS A 176 -19.27 1.39 9.00
N GLU A 177 -19.09 0.90 7.77
CA GLU A 177 -19.22 -0.52 7.41
C GLU A 177 -17.90 -1.10 6.92
N PHE A 178 -17.57 -2.30 7.43
CA PHE A 178 -16.34 -3.01 7.18
C PHE A 178 -16.64 -4.38 6.60
N VAL A 179 -16.09 -4.66 5.43
CA VAL A 179 -16.18 -5.96 4.76
C VAL A 179 -14.80 -6.60 4.81
N ALA A 180 -14.66 -7.64 5.63
CA ALA A 180 -13.46 -8.44 5.75
C ALA A 180 -13.59 -9.73 4.95
N ASP A 181 -12.81 -9.84 3.88
CA ASP A 181 -12.76 -11.03 3.04
C ASP A 181 -11.48 -11.83 3.34
N GLN A 182 -11.61 -13.14 3.47
CA GLN A 182 -10.46 -14.04 3.53
C GLN A 182 -9.85 -14.10 2.14
N VAL A 183 -8.73 -13.43 1.94
CA VAL A 183 -7.98 -13.44 0.69
C VAL A 183 -6.64 -14.10 0.93
N GLU A 184 -6.23 -14.99 0.02
CA GLU A 184 -4.80 -15.10 -0.25
C GLU A 184 -4.46 -13.94 -1.18
N PRO A 185 -3.77 -12.88 -0.71
CA PRO A 185 -3.50 -11.75 -1.56
C PRO A 185 -2.46 -12.19 -2.58
N SER A 186 -2.95 -12.61 -3.75
CA SER A 186 -2.10 -12.90 -4.90
C SER A 186 -1.32 -11.65 -5.28
N TRP A 187 -0.17 -11.84 -5.94
CA TRP A 187 0.56 -10.73 -6.55
C TRP A 187 -0.37 -9.82 -7.37
N LYS A 188 -1.23 -10.42 -8.20
CA LYS A 188 -2.19 -9.72 -9.05
C LYS A 188 -3.09 -8.79 -8.24
N PHE A 189 -3.65 -9.25 -7.13
CA PHE A 189 -4.48 -8.43 -6.25
C PHE A 189 -3.71 -7.21 -5.71
N LYS A 190 -2.52 -7.46 -5.14
CA LYS A 190 -1.67 -6.40 -4.57
C LYS A 190 -1.31 -5.37 -5.64
N ALA A 191 -0.95 -5.83 -6.83
CA ALA A 191 -0.48 -4.98 -7.92
C ALA A 191 -1.62 -4.18 -8.61
N GLU A 192 -2.81 -4.77 -8.78
CA GLU A 192 -4.01 -4.04 -9.24
C GLU A 192 -4.41 -2.93 -8.27
N ALA A 193 -4.29 -3.18 -6.96
CA ALA A 193 -4.56 -2.15 -5.95
C ALA A 193 -3.58 -0.97 -6.05
N VAL A 194 -2.29 -1.24 -6.31
CA VAL A 194 -1.29 -0.18 -6.56
C VAL A 194 -1.67 0.68 -7.77
N VAL A 195 -2.07 0.06 -8.88
CA VAL A 195 -2.45 0.79 -10.10
C VAL A 195 -3.69 1.65 -9.94
N LYS A 196 -4.70 1.14 -9.24
CA LYS A 196 -5.94 1.88 -8.99
C LYS A 196 -5.77 3.03 -7.98
N GLY A 197 -4.56 3.20 -7.41
CA GLY A 197 -4.33 4.11 -6.29
C GLY A 197 -5.02 3.64 -5.01
N GLU A 198 -5.44 2.38 -4.95
CA GLU A 198 -6.04 1.71 -3.79
C GLU A 198 -4.99 1.22 -2.80
N SER A 199 -3.71 1.15 -3.19
CA SER A 199 -2.57 0.92 -2.30
C SER A 199 -1.31 1.67 -2.77
N ALA A 200 -0.34 1.86 -1.87
CA ALA A 200 1.02 2.27 -2.22
C ALA A 200 1.96 1.06 -2.23
N ILE A 201 3.00 1.12 -3.05
CA ILE A 201 4.04 0.09 -3.15
C ILE A 201 4.73 -0.16 -1.80
N THR A 202 4.84 0.88 -0.96
CA THR A 202 5.41 0.84 0.39
C THR A 202 4.63 -0.05 1.36
N GLU A 203 3.35 -0.31 1.07
CA GLU A 203 2.54 -1.26 1.84
C GLU A 203 3.07 -2.69 1.71
N PHE A 204 3.73 -2.99 0.58
CA PHE A 204 4.21 -4.31 0.24
C PHE A 204 5.74 -4.44 0.24
N ILE A 205 6.44 -3.44 0.79
CA ILE A 205 7.86 -3.58 1.10
C ILE A 205 8.00 -4.35 2.41
N GLU A 206 8.70 -5.48 2.34
CA GLU A 206 9.19 -6.21 3.49
C GLU A 206 10.70 -5.98 3.57
N HIS A 207 11.14 -5.26 4.60
CA HIS A 207 12.55 -4.98 4.83
C HIS A 207 12.96 -5.66 6.13
N LYS A 208 13.90 -6.60 6.04
CA LYS A 208 14.56 -7.28 7.16
C LYS A 208 16.04 -6.91 7.15
N PRO A 209 16.42 -5.74 7.71
CA PRO A 209 17.77 -5.22 7.63
C PRO A 209 18.82 -6.17 8.20
N LEU A 210 18.52 -6.81 9.34
CA LEU A 210 19.43 -7.75 10.01
C LEU A 210 19.66 -9.04 9.21
N GLU A 211 18.76 -9.38 8.29
CA GLU A 211 18.92 -10.51 7.38
C GLU A 211 19.50 -10.08 6.01
N GLY A 212 19.71 -8.77 5.78
CA GLY A 212 20.13 -8.25 4.48
C GLY A 212 19.08 -8.45 3.38
N LYS A 213 17.80 -8.57 3.73
CA LYS A 213 16.72 -8.84 2.77
C LYS A 213 15.77 -7.65 2.65
N ILE A 214 15.48 -7.27 1.41
CA ILE A 214 14.37 -6.41 1.06
C ILE A 214 13.58 -7.07 -0.06
N GLN A 215 12.26 -7.14 0.11
CA GLN A 215 11.33 -7.67 -0.86
C GLN A 215 10.26 -6.62 -1.17
N LEU A 216 9.80 -6.63 -2.41
CA LEU A 216 8.70 -5.84 -2.89
C LEU A 216 7.62 -6.78 -3.44
N ILE A 217 6.47 -6.84 -2.76
CA ILE A 217 5.35 -7.73 -3.10
C ILE A 217 5.90 -9.16 -3.34
N ASP A 218 6.75 -9.65 -2.44
CA ASP A 218 7.36 -11.01 -2.49
C ASP A 218 8.59 -11.17 -3.43
N GLU A 219 8.88 -10.20 -4.30
CA GLU A 219 10.08 -10.20 -5.16
C GLU A 219 11.31 -9.59 -4.46
N PRO A 220 12.48 -10.26 -4.44
CA PRO A 220 13.72 -9.67 -3.91
C PRO A 220 14.13 -8.43 -4.70
N VAL A 221 14.46 -7.35 -4.00
CA VAL A 221 14.94 -6.10 -4.62
C VAL A 221 16.23 -5.62 -3.98
N VAL A 222 16.84 -4.60 -4.58
CA VAL A 222 18.00 -3.90 -4.01
C VAL A 222 17.68 -2.42 -3.96
N MET A 223 17.98 -1.78 -2.82
CA MET A 223 17.94 -0.32 -2.71
C MET A 223 19.29 0.25 -3.15
N MET A 224 19.28 1.03 -4.24
CA MET A 224 20.50 1.58 -4.82
C MET A 224 20.49 3.12 -4.79
N PRO A 225 21.45 3.77 -4.10
CA PRO A 225 21.63 5.21 -4.19
C PRO A 225 21.95 5.69 -5.61
N ARG A 226 21.45 6.89 -5.98
CA ARG A 226 21.60 7.47 -7.32
C ARG A 226 23.05 7.62 -7.79
N PHE A 227 24.01 7.81 -6.88
CA PHE A 227 25.42 7.96 -7.27
C PHE A 227 26.00 6.67 -7.88
N ILE A 228 25.50 5.49 -7.49
CA ILE A 228 25.94 4.20 -8.07
C ILE A 228 25.54 4.17 -9.54
N PHE A 229 24.30 4.54 -9.85
CA PHE A 229 23.80 4.67 -11.22
C PHE A 229 24.66 5.62 -12.07
N THR A 230 25.01 6.80 -11.53
CA THR A 230 25.88 7.75 -12.25
C THR A 230 27.29 7.21 -12.45
N SER A 231 27.85 6.53 -11.45
CA SER A 231 29.21 5.98 -11.51
C SER A 231 29.31 4.90 -12.59
N MET A 232 28.35 3.98 -12.63
CA MET A 232 28.27 2.95 -13.67
C MET A 232 28.13 3.56 -15.08
N THR A 233 27.23 4.53 -15.24
CA THR A 233 26.99 5.19 -16.53
C THR A 233 28.22 5.95 -17.02
N GLN A 234 28.90 6.68 -16.14
CA GLN A 234 30.12 7.41 -16.49
C GLN A 234 31.27 6.45 -16.83
N SER A 235 31.41 5.35 -16.09
CA SER A 235 32.43 4.32 -16.36
C SER A 235 32.24 3.69 -17.74
N LEU A 236 31.00 3.36 -18.11
CA LEU A 236 30.66 2.90 -19.46
C LEU A 236 31.04 3.94 -20.51
N LYS A 237 30.60 5.19 -20.35
CA LYS A 237 30.91 6.27 -21.31
C LYS A 237 32.42 6.50 -21.48
N LYS A 238 33.21 6.43 -20.41
CA LYS A 238 34.68 6.58 -20.45
C LYS A 238 35.35 5.43 -21.21
N THR A 239 34.85 4.21 -21.02
CA THR A 239 35.46 3.00 -21.59
C THR A 239 35.17 2.83 -23.08
N MET A 240 33.93 3.02 -23.51
CA MET A 240 33.51 2.74 -24.91
C MET A 240 33.12 3.98 -25.71
N GLY A 241 33.05 5.15 -25.09
CA GLY A 241 32.52 6.37 -25.71
C GLY A 241 31.01 6.55 -25.48
N GLU A 242 30.53 7.77 -25.68
CA GLU A 242 29.17 8.14 -25.27
C GLU A 242 28.06 7.49 -26.08
N ALA A 243 28.18 7.49 -27.42
CA ALA A 243 27.17 6.91 -28.30
C ALA A 243 26.94 5.39 -28.06
N PRO A 244 27.99 4.54 -28.05
CA PRO A 244 27.80 3.11 -27.76
C PRO A 244 27.32 2.85 -26.33
N ALA A 245 27.82 3.59 -25.32
CA ALA A 245 27.34 3.45 -23.95
C ALA A 245 25.83 3.78 -23.82
N SER A 246 25.37 4.82 -24.52
CA SER A 246 23.95 5.21 -24.56
C SER A 246 23.09 4.14 -25.24
N GLY A 247 23.60 3.52 -26.31
CA GLY A 247 22.94 2.41 -27.00
C GLY A 247 22.82 1.15 -26.14
N VAL A 248 23.88 0.81 -25.39
CA VAL A 248 23.87 -0.30 -24.41
C VAL A 248 22.85 -0.03 -23.32
N ASN A 249 22.85 1.16 -22.73
CA ASN A 249 21.91 1.57 -21.70
C ASN A 249 20.45 1.51 -22.18
N TYR A 250 20.16 2.02 -23.39
CA TYR A 250 18.83 1.93 -23.98
C TYR A 250 18.39 0.47 -24.13
N ARG A 251 19.24 -0.41 -24.68
CA ARG A 251 18.90 -1.81 -24.90
C ARG A 251 18.70 -2.57 -23.60
N ALA A 252 19.61 -2.42 -22.63
CA ALA A 252 19.53 -3.09 -21.34
C ALA A 252 18.21 -2.77 -20.62
N TYR A 253 17.78 -1.51 -20.64
CA TYR A 253 16.53 -1.10 -20.01
C TYR A 253 15.29 -1.49 -20.84
N MET A 254 15.42 -1.57 -22.17
CA MET A 254 14.35 -2.11 -23.01
C MET A 254 14.11 -3.60 -22.72
N ASP A 255 15.16 -4.38 -22.53
CA ASP A 255 15.05 -5.79 -22.14
C ASP A 255 14.47 -5.92 -20.73
N MET A 256 14.93 -5.10 -19.77
CA MET A 256 14.36 -5.02 -18.42
C MET A 256 12.84 -4.71 -18.44
N GLY A 257 12.41 -3.77 -19.29
CA GLY A 257 11.00 -3.42 -19.45
C GLY A 257 10.16 -4.60 -19.99
N LYS A 258 10.70 -5.36 -20.94
CA LYS A 258 10.04 -6.56 -21.48
C LYS A 258 9.96 -7.68 -20.44
N GLU A 259 11.07 -7.96 -19.75
CA GLU A 259 11.12 -8.98 -18.70
C GLU A 259 10.15 -8.68 -17.57
N ASN A 260 10.03 -7.41 -17.16
CA ASN A 260 9.05 -6.98 -16.17
C ASN A 260 7.62 -7.29 -16.60
N VAL A 261 7.26 -7.03 -17.86
CA VAL A 261 5.94 -7.35 -18.39
C VAL A 261 5.71 -8.86 -18.52
N GLU A 262 6.71 -9.63 -18.97
CA GLU A 262 6.62 -11.09 -19.04
C GLU A 262 6.43 -11.72 -17.66
N HIS A 263 7.06 -11.14 -16.64
CA HIS A 263 6.84 -11.54 -15.26
C HIS A 263 5.38 -11.34 -14.83
N TYR A 264 4.77 -10.18 -15.16
CA TYR A 264 3.34 -9.93 -14.89
C TYR A 264 2.41 -10.86 -15.68
N LYS A 265 2.77 -11.23 -16.92
CA LYS A 265 2.00 -12.23 -17.70
C LYS A 265 2.00 -13.60 -17.04
N LYS A 266 3.15 -14.07 -16.53
CA LYS A 266 3.25 -15.33 -15.77
C LYS A 266 2.37 -15.34 -14.52
N MET A 267 2.04 -14.17 -13.99
CA MET A 267 1.16 -13.97 -12.84
C MET A 267 -0.33 -13.85 -13.21
N GLY A 268 -0.70 -14.08 -14.48
CA GLY A 268 -2.10 -14.14 -14.92
C GLY A 268 -2.72 -12.78 -15.28
N ILE A 269 -1.89 -11.78 -15.60
CA ILE A 269 -2.35 -10.49 -16.13
C ILE A 269 -2.18 -10.51 -17.65
N THR A 270 -3.28 -10.35 -18.39
CA THR A 270 -3.29 -10.57 -19.85
C THR A 270 -3.66 -9.32 -20.64
N ASN A 271 -4.29 -8.31 -20.02
CA ASN A 271 -4.66 -7.09 -20.72
C ASN A 271 -3.43 -6.19 -20.96
N PRO A 272 -3.10 -5.85 -22.23
CA PRO A 272 -1.93 -5.02 -22.55
C PRO A 272 -1.90 -3.64 -21.89
N ASN A 273 -3.03 -2.95 -21.81
CA ASN A 273 -3.10 -1.64 -21.17
C ASN A 273 -2.82 -1.78 -19.67
N THR A 274 -3.44 -2.76 -19.02
CA THR A 274 -3.19 -3.06 -17.61
C THR A 274 -1.73 -3.39 -17.36
N LEU A 275 -1.09 -4.22 -18.20
CA LEU A 275 0.35 -4.54 -18.07
C LEU A 275 1.23 -3.29 -18.14
N ALA A 276 0.98 -2.42 -19.12
CA ALA A 276 1.76 -1.20 -19.31
C ALA A 276 1.55 -0.21 -18.14
N ASP A 277 0.30 0.03 -17.77
CA ASP A 277 -0.05 0.96 -16.68
C ASP A 277 0.47 0.46 -15.32
N MET A 278 0.46 -0.87 -15.09
CA MET A 278 1.11 -1.50 -13.95
C MET A 278 2.61 -1.22 -13.92
N ALA A 279 3.33 -1.53 -14.99
CA ALA A 279 4.77 -1.29 -15.03
C ALA A 279 5.10 0.20 -14.79
N PHE A 280 4.38 1.11 -15.46
CA PHE A 280 4.58 2.55 -15.28
C PHE A 280 4.33 3.02 -13.85
N ALA A 281 3.23 2.59 -13.23
CA ALA A 281 2.89 2.94 -11.85
C ALA A 281 3.97 2.44 -10.87
N PHE A 282 4.44 1.20 -11.05
CA PHE A 282 5.46 0.61 -10.20
C PHE A 282 6.80 1.34 -10.31
N TYR A 283 7.33 1.55 -11.52
CA TYR A 283 8.57 2.30 -11.71
C TYR A 283 8.47 3.73 -11.17
N SER A 284 7.29 4.35 -11.29
CA SER A 284 7.07 5.67 -10.72
C SER A 284 7.11 5.68 -9.19
N GLN A 285 6.43 4.74 -8.53
CA GLN A 285 6.45 4.63 -7.07
C GLN A 285 7.81 4.13 -6.51
N MET A 286 8.61 3.43 -7.33
CA MET A 286 10.00 3.07 -7.00
C MET A 286 10.98 4.25 -7.14
N GLY A 287 10.53 5.42 -7.58
CA GLY A 287 11.35 6.62 -7.65
C GLY A 287 12.19 6.76 -8.93
N TRP A 288 11.88 6.02 -9.99
CA TRP A 288 12.56 6.17 -11.28
C TRP A 288 12.16 7.45 -12.03
N PHE A 289 10.90 7.85 -11.89
CA PHE A 289 10.32 9.05 -12.49
C PHE A 289 8.94 9.35 -11.87
N ARG A 290 8.42 10.55 -12.12
CA ARG A 290 7.02 10.92 -11.87
C ARG A 290 6.30 11.10 -13.21
N ILE A 291 5.15 10.45 -13.38
CA ILE A 291 4.31 10.61 -14.57
C ILE A 291 3.49 11.89 -14.43
N ILE A 292 3.57 12.79 -15.42
CA ILE A 292 2.75 14.01 -15.50
C ILE A 292 1.53 13.75 -16.37
N LYS A 293 1.75 13.21 -17.57
CA LYS A 293 0.66 12.84 -18.48
C LYS A 293 1.11 11.79 -19.50
N THR A 294 0.12 11.06 -20.02
CA THR A 294 0.28 10.12 -21.12
C THR A 294 -0.77 10.40 -22.18
N GLU A 295 -0.35 10.50 -23.43
CA GLU A 295 -1.20 10.85 -24.58
C GLU A 295 -1.03 9.79 -25.68
N TRP A 296 -2.12 9.45 -26.35
CA TRP A 296 -2.12 8.52 -27.49
C TRP A 296 -2.57 9.26 -28.75
N ASN A 297 -1.72 9.23 -29.79
CA ASN A 297 -2.07 9.68 -31.13
C ASN A 297 -2.36 8.46 -32.00
N GLU A 298 -3.64 8.26 -32.32
CA GLU A 298 -4.12 7.13 -33.12
C GLU A 298 -3.62 7.18 -34.58
N ALA A 299 -3.56 8.37 -35.18
CA ALA A 299 -3.13 8.54 -36.57
C ALA A 299 -1.64 8.22 -36.74
N GLU A 300 -0.81 8.67 -35.80
CA GLU A 300 0.64 8.43 -35.82
C GLU A 300 1.07 7.14 -35.10
N LYS A 301 0.12 6.41 -34.51
CA LYS A 301 0.37 5.23 -33.65
C LYS A 301 1.50 5.49 -32.65
N THR A 302 1.43 6.66 -32.01
CA THR A 302 2.48 7.19 -31.14
C THR A 302 1.93 7.45 -29.75
N LYS A 303 2.58 6.86 -28.73
CA LYS A 303 2.34 7.19 -27.32
C LYS A 303 3.34 8.24 -26.86
N THR A 304 2.86 9.35 -26.34
CA THR A 304 3.69 10.42 -25.75
C THR A 304 3.58 10.36 -24.24
N ILE A 305 4.72 10.35 -23.55
CA ILE A 305 4.80 10.25 -22.08
C ILE A 305 5.63 11.43 -21.59
N THR A 306 5.01 12.27 -20.74
CA THR A 306 5.68 13.41 -20.10
C THR A 306 6.02 13.06 -18.66
N LEU A 307 7.30 13.15 -18.31
CA LEU A 307 7.84 12.76 -17.01
C LEU A 307 8.56 13.93 -16.32
N GLU A 308 8.48 13.92 -15.00
CA GLU A 308 9.32 14.69 -14.09
C GLU A 308 10.23 13.76 -13.28
N HIS A 309 11.24 14.33 -12.62
CA HIS A 309 12.10 13.62 -11.68
C HIS A 309 12.69 12.30 -12.21
N THR A 310 12.95 12.21 -13.52
CA THR A 310 13.59 11.03 -14.10
C THR A 310 14.99 10.87 -13.48
N VAL A 311 15.31 9.67 -12.99
CA VAL A 311 16.58 9.41 -12.30
C VAL A 311 17.80 9.85 -13.11
N GLU A 312 17.77 9.67 -14.42
CA GLU A 312 18.87 10.06 -15.32
C GLU A 312 19.08 11.57 -15.35
N SER A 313 18.06 12.36 -15.70
CA SER A 313 18.24 13.80 -15.82
C SER A 313 18.60 14.47 -14.49
N GLU A 314 18.04 13.99 -13.38
CA GLU A 314 18.37 14.53 -12.06
C GLU A 314 19.78 14.16 -11.59
N SER A 315 20.24 12.94 -11.89
CA SER A 315 21.54 12.49 -11.42
C SER A 315 22.69 12.97 -12.30
N ILE A 316 22.44 13.17 -13.61
CA ILE A 316 23.44 13.64 -14.57
C ILE A 316 23.54 15.18 -14.55
N GLY A 317 22.43 15.88 -14.29
CA GLY A 317 22.38 17.34 -14.30
C GLY A 317 22.35 17.94 -15.71
N ASN A 318 22.72 19.21 -15.83
CA ASN A 318 22.68 19.93 -17.11
C ASN A 318 23.87 19.55 -18.00
N THR A 319 23.56 19.13 -19.23
CA THR A 319 24.55 18.71 -20.24
C THR A 319 24.31 19.37 -21.61
N GLY A 320 23.24 20.16 -21.75
CA GLY A 320 22.82 20.73 -23.03
C GLY A 320 22.30 19.70 -24.05
N LYS A 321 22.05 18.45 -23.62
CA LYS A 321 21.58 17.35 -24.49
C LYS A 321 20.61 16.42 -23.77
N ASN A 322 19.96 15.56 -24.55
CA ASN A 322 19.11 14.48 -24.08
C ASN A 322 19.98 13.37 -23.48
N VAL A 323 19.62 12.88 -22.30
CA VAL A 323 20.45 11.92 -21.54
C VAL A 323 19.68 10.71 -21.02
N CYS A 324 18.35 10.69 -21.13
CA CYS A 324 17.51 9.68 -20.49
C CYS A 324 17.34 8.43 -21.37
N PHE A 325 18.46 7.81 -21.76
CA PHE A 325 18.48 6.66 -22.64
C PHE A 325 17.94 5.39 -21.98
N CYS A 326 18.22 5.18 -20.69
CA CYS A 326 17.65 4.08 -19.91
C CYS A 326 16.13 4.21 -19.81
N THR A 327 15.63 5.41 -19.50
CA THR A 327 14.19 5.68 -19.38
C THR A 327 13.49 5.50 -20.72
N ALA A 328 14.06 6.00 -21.82
CA ALA A 328 13.52 5.77 -23.16
C ALA A 328 13.46 4.28 -23.53
N GLY A 329 14.51 3.52 -23.19
CA GLY A 329 14.57 2.08 -23.37
C GLY A 329 13.51 1.36 -22.55
N LEU A 330 13.41 1.66 -21.25
CA LEU A 330 12.44 1.08 -20.32
C LEU A 330 11.00 1.26 -20.79
N LEU A 331 10.61 2.49 -21.15
CA LEU A 331 9.26 2.79 -21.62
C LEU A 331 8.95 2.04 -22.93
N ALA A 332 9.91 1.98 -23.86
CA ALA A 332 9.77 1.21 -25.10
C ALA A 332 9.63 -0.30 -24.82
N GLY A 333 10.43 -0.83 -23.90
CA GLY A 333 10.41 -2.24 -23.50
C GLY A 333 9.08 -2.65 -22.87
N ILE A 334 8.54 -1.82 -21.98
CA ILE A 334 7.22 -2.02 -21.37
C ILE A 334 6.13 -2.07 -22.45
N VAL A 335 6.11 -1.11 -23.38
CA VAL A 335 5.10 -1.08 -24.45
C VAL A 335 5.25 -2.28 -25.40
N GLU A 336 6.47 -2.61 -25.84
CA GLU A 336 6.70 -3.78 -26.70
C GLU A 336 6.29 -5.07 -26.01
N GLY A 337 6.66 -5.26 -24.74
CA GLY A 337 6.29 -6.43 -23.95
C GLY A 337 4.79 -6.54 -23.74
N ALA A 338 4.10 -5.44 -23.45
CA ALA A 338 2.68 -5.44 -23.14
C ALA A 338 1.81 -5.69 -24.38
N PHE A 339 2.12 -5.04 -25.49
CA PHE A 339 1.32 -5.07 -26.71
C PHE A 339 1.81 -6.10 -27.74
N GLY A 340 3.00 -6.66 -27.57
CA GLY A 340 3.57 -7.62 -28.52
C GLY A 340 3.96 -7.02 -29.87
N ILE A 341 4.17 -5.70 -29.93
CA ILE A 341 4.50 -4.95 -31.16
C ILE A 341 5.91 -4.38 -31.08
N LYS A 342 6.59 -4.22 -32.23
CA LYS A 342 7.89 -3.56 -32.26
C LYS A 342 7.72 -2.05 -32.12
N VAL A 343 8.44 -1.45 -31.19
CA VAL A 343 8.41 0.01 -30.99
C VAL A 343 9.81 0.60 -30.89
N GLN A 344 9.88 1.92 -31.09
CA GLN A 344 11.05 2.72 -30.80
C GLN A 344 10.68 3.83 -29.83
N GLY A 345 11.40 3.91 -28.71
CA GLY A 345 11.36 5.03 -27.79
C GLY A 345 12.38 6.08 -28.16
N LYS A 346 11.98 7.35 -28.12
CA LYS A 346 12.89 8.50 -28.27
C LYS A 346 12.55 9.58 -27.25
N GLU A 347 13.56 10.07 -26.55
CA GLU A 347 13.46 11.31 -25.78
C GLU A 347 13.50 12.51 -26.75
N VAL A 348 12.44 13.31 -26.76
CA VAL A 348 12.30 14.50 -27.63
C VAL A 348 12.55 15.80 -26.88
N SER A 349 12.42 15.79 -25.57
CA SER A 349 12.70 16.92 -24.67
C SER A 349 13.29 16.39 -23.37
N CYS A 350 14.22 17.14 -22.76
CA CYS A 350 14.97 16.68 -21.60
C CYS A 350 15.31 17.83 -20.63
N ARG A 351 15.15 17.60 -19.33
CA ARG A 351 15.58 18.56 -18.29
C ARG A 351 17.08 18.81 -18.32
N SER A 352 17.89 17.80 -18.64
CA SER A 352 19.34 17.96 -18.80
C SER A 352 19.75 18.78 -20.01
N LYS A 353 18.82 19.02 -20.95
CA LYS A 353 19.01 19.95 -22.07
C LYS A 353 18.61 21.39 -21.70
N GLY A 354 17.85 21.57 -20.62
CA GLY A 354 17.29 22.85 -20.18
C GLY A 354 15.77 22.96 -20.38
N ASP A 355 15.10 21.90 -20.84
CA ASP A 355 13.64 21.90 -20.98
C ASP A 355 12.93 21.72 -19.62
N THR A 356 11.64 22.08 -19.53
CA THR A 356 10.87 21.97 -18.28
C THR A 356 10.67 20.52 -17.81
N HIS A 357 10.38 19.61 -18.74
CA HIS A 357 10.11 18.20 -18.46
C HIS A 357 10.86 17.29 -19.43
N CYS A 358 10.99 16.00 -19.07
CA CYS A 358 11.45 14.99 -20.01
C CYS A 358 10.24 14.43 -20.77
N VAL A 359 10.29 14.43 -22.11
CA VAL A 359 9.19 13.96 -22.97
C VAL A 359 9.68 12.84 -23.87
N PHE A 360 8.94 11.73 -23.87
CA PHE A 360 9.27 10.52 -24.61
C PHE A 360 8.16 10.20 -25.60
N GLN A 361 8.56 9.84 -26.83
CA GLN A 361 7.67 9.31 -27.85
C GLN A 361 7.99 7.85 -28.11
N ILE A 362 6.99 7.00 -27.94
CA ILE A 362 7.05 5.57 -28.27
C ILE A 362 6.25 5.36 -29.55
N LYS A 363 6.95 5.08 -30.65
CA LYS A 363 6.36 4.91 -31.98
C LYS A 363 6.39 3.45 -32.39
N ASN A 364 5.30 2.96 -32.97
CA ASN A 364 5.30 1.65 -33.61
C ASN A 364 6.30 1.66 -34.78
N ARG A 365 7.23 0.70 -34.77
CA ARG A 365 8.00 0.35 -35.96
C ARG A 365 7.17 -0.67 -36.71
N GLY A 366 6.22 -0.20 -37.52
CA GLY A 366 5.47 -1.07 -38.41
C GLY A 366 6.45 -1.92 -39.20
N GLY A 367 6.34 -3.24 -39.08
CA GLY A 367 6.87 -4.14 -40.08
C GLY A 367 5.80 -4.27 -41.15
N ASP A 368 6.09 -3.78 -42.35
CA ASP A 368 5.63 -4.50 -43.53
C ASP A 368 6.11 -5.94 -43.34
N ALA A 369 5.16 -6.87 -43.27
CA ALA A 369 5.42 -8.31 -43.18
C ALA A 369 6.07 -8.83 -44.47
#